data_AF-A0A944Q589-F1
#
_entry.id   AF-A0A944Q589-F1
#
_cell.length_a   1.000
_cell.length_b   1.000
_cell.length_c   1.000
_cell.angle_alpha   90.00
_cell.angle_beta   90.00
_cell.angle_gamma   90.00
#
_symmetry.space_group_name_H-M   'P 1'
#
loop_
_entity.id
_entity.type
_entity.pdbx_description
1 polymer ?
#
loop_
_entity_poly.entity_id
_entity_poly.type
_entity_poly.pdbx_seq_one_letter_code
_entity_poly.pdbx_strand_id
1 'polypeptide(L)'
;MRYEQGGGLTDAERVGRERIRLEAVGRFEGGEKNREIAAALRVSERSVERWRRQWRECGQGGVRSKGSPGRPRLSDAQITRLERELERGPLAHGWADQRWTLARVKTLIGRMFHVSYTVEGTWRLLKRHGWSWQQPARRAIERDDEAVELWKKEVWPRVKAPRRPAGPGSSARTRPVSR
;
A
#
# COMPACT_ATOMS: atom_id res chain seq x y z
N MET A 1 3.76 9.05 6.58
CA MET A 1 3.91 7.79 7.34
C MET A 1 3.71 6.62 6.38
N ARG A 2 4.71 5.73 6.25
CA ARG A 2 4.74 4.59 5.31
C ARG A 2 3.95 3.42 5.89
N TYR A 3 2.92 2.96 5.19
CA TYR A 3 2.34 1.64 5.40
C TYR A 3 2.05 1.00 4.05
N GLU A 4 2.24 -0.32 4.02
CA GLU A 4 2.22 -1.14 2.82
C GLU A 4 0.82 -1.28 2.21
N GLN A 5 0.83 -1.32 0.88
CA GLN A 5 -0.06 -2.10 0.02
C GLN A 5 -1.12 -1.38 -0.83
N GLY A 6 -0.96 -1.66 -2.12
CA GLY A 6 -2.06 -2.01 -2.99
C GLY A 6 -1.78 -1.72 -4.46
N GLY A 7 -2.39 -2.56 -5.30
CA GLY A 7 -2.49 -2.41 -6.75
C GLY A 7 -1.32 -2.98 -7.56
N GLY A 8 -0.14 -3.16 -6.96
CA GLY A 8 1.00 -3.80 -7.61
C GLY A 8 2.05 -4.18 -6.57
N LEU A 9 2.87 -5.18 -6.89
CA LEU A 9 3.99 -5.56 -6.03
C LEU A 9 4.89 -4.33 -5.79
N THR A 10 5.33 -4.11 -4.57
CA THR A 10 6.46 -3.21 -4.28
C THR A 10 7.74 -3.79 -4.89
N ASP A 11 8.82 -3.02 -4.93
CA ASP A 11 10.09 -3.54 -5.43
C ASP A 11 10.64 -4.64 -4.50
N ALA A 12 10.43 -4.50 -3.19
CA ALA A 12 10.77 -5.55 -2.22
C ALA A 12 9.98 -6.85 -2.47
N GLU A 13 8.67 -6.76 -2.71
CA GLU A 13 7.87 -7.95 -3.01
C GLU A 13 8.22 -8.57 -4.38
N ARG A 14 8.63 -7.76 -5.37
CA ARG A 14 9.17 -8.26 -6.65
C ARG A 14 10.44 -9.07 -6.43
N VAL A 15 11.38 -8.54 -5.65
CA VAL A 15 12.62 -9.23 -5.26
C VAL A 15 12.30 -10.52 -4.50
N GLY A 16 11.32 -10.49 -3.59
CA GLY A 16 10.86 -11.68 -2.87
C GLY A 16 10.35 -12.78 -3.81
N ARG A 17 9.50 -12.43 -4.78
CA ARG A 17 9.01 -13.38 -5.80
C ARG A 17 10.13 -13.90 -6.71
N GLU A 18 11.09 -13.04 -7.03
CA GLU A 18 12.25 -13.43 -7.81
C GLU A 18 13.13 -14.44 -7.09
N ARG A 19 13.34 -14.25 -5.78
CA ARG A 19 14.05 -15.21 -4.95
C ARG A 19 13.37 -16.58 -4.94
N ILE A 20 12.04 -16.61 -4.82
CA ILE A 20 11.26 -17.88 -4.87
C ILE A 20 11.47 -18.60 -6.21
N ARG A 21 11.47 -17.84 -7.32
CA ARG A 21 11.73 -18.39 -8.66
C ARG A 21 13.12 -19.00 -8.79
N LEU A 22 14.14 -18.32 -8.25
CA LEU A 22 15.52 -18.80 -8.28
C LEU A 22 15.73 -20.00 -7.36
N GLU A 23 15.08 -20.05 -6.20
CA GLU A 23 15.08 -21.23 -5.33
C GLU A 23 14.48 -22.45 -6.04
N ALA A 24 13.39 -22.26 -6.80
CA ALA A 24 12.81 -23.32 -7.62
C ALA A 24 13.81 -23.87 -8.65
N VAL A 25 14.66 -23.02 -9.23
CA VAL A 25 15.72 -23.45 -10.17
C VAL A 25 16.74 -24.36 -9.48
N GLY A 26 17.22 -24.00 -8.28
CA GLY A 26 18.13 -24.86 -7.53
C GLY A 26 17.53 -26.25 -7.21
N ARG A 27 16.22 -26.29 -6.91
CA ARG A 27 15.49 -27.55 -6.71
C ARG A 27 15.28 -28.34 -8.00
N PHE A 28 15.17 -27.67 -9.15
CA PHE A 28 15.12 -28.33 -10.46
C PHE A 28 16.44 -29.03 -10.78
N GLU A 29 17.57 -28.39 -10.47
CA GLU A 29 18.92 -28.96 -10.62
C GLU A 29 19.11 -30.17 -9.71
N GLY A 30 18.54 -30.13 -8.49
CA GLY A 30 18.49 -31.27 -7.57
C GLY A 30 17.52 -32.40 -7.94
N GLY A 31 16.76 -32.27 -9.04
CA GLY A 31 15.85 -33.31 -9.53
C GLY A 31 14.55 -33.49 -8.73
N GLU A 32 14.22 -32.59 -7.80
CA GLU A 32 12.99 -32.65 -7.00
C GLU A 32 11.73 -32.63 -7.89
N LYS A 33 10.62 -33.23 -7.44
CA LYS A 33 9.36 -33.25 -8.21
C LYS A 33 8.62 -31.92 -8.07
N ASN A 34 7.87 -31.52 -9.11
CA ASN A 34 7.13 -30.24 -9.13
C ASN A 34 6.20 -30.06 -7.92
N ARG A 35 5.53 -31.13 -7.49
CA ARG A 35 4.62 -31.13 -6.34
C ARG A 35 5.33 -30.83 -5.02
N GLU A 36 6.52 -31.41 -4.82
CA GLU A 36 7.35 -31.21 -3.63
C GLU A 36 7.85 -29.75 -3.59
N ILE A 37 8.33 -29.25 -4.72
CA ILE A 37 8.79 -27.87 -4.88
C ILE A 37 7.64 -26.88 -4.63
N ALA A 38 6.44 -27.15 -5.18
CA ALA A 38 5.27 -26.31 -5.00
C ALA A 38 4.85 -26.21 -3.53
N ALA A 39 4.82 -27.35 -2.82
CA ALA A 39 4.53 -27.40 -1.40
C ALA A 39 5.59 -26.65 -0.56
N ALA A 40 6.88 -26.87 -0.85
CA ALA A 40 7.97 -26.24 -0.13
C ALA A 40 7.99 -24.70 -0.31
N LEU A 41 7.77 -24.23 -1.54
CA LEU A 41 7.78 -22.81 -1.88
C LEU A 41 6.43 -22.11 -1.65
N ARG A 42 5.39 -22.86 -1.24
CA ARG A 42 4.01 -22.38 -1.06
C ARG A 42 3.45 -21.69 -2.30
N VAL A 43 3.69 -22.26 -3.47
CA VAL A 43 3.17 -21.79 -4.77
C VAL A 43 2.33 -22.88 -5.43
N SER A 44 1.57 -22.54 -6.48
CA SER A 44 0.82 -23.53 -7.24
C SER A 44 1.75 -24.42 -8.07
N GLU A 45 1.41 -25.71 -8.18
CA GLU A 45 2.12 -26.67 -9.05
C GLU A 45 2.23 -26.17 -10.49
N ARG A 46 1.16 -25.55 -11.02
CA ARG A 46 1.14 -24.95 -12.36
C ARG A 46 2.17 -23.84 -12.55
N SER A 47 2.51 -23.09 -11.50
CA SER A 47 3.57 -22.08 -11.57
C SER A 47 4.94 -22.74 -11.67
N VAL A 48 5.17 -23.80 -10.90
CA VAL A 48 6.41 -24.57 -10.91
C VAL A 48 6.60 -25.28 -12.26
N GLU A 49 5.55 -25.87 -12.83
CA GLU A 49 5.58 -26.46 -14.18
C GLU A 49 6.00 -25.45 -15.24
N ARG A 50 5.41 -24.25 -15.20
CA ARG A 50 5.74 -23.16 -16.12
C ARG A 50 7.21 -22.75 -15.98
N TRP A 51 7.71 -22.60 -14.74
CA TRP A 51 9.11 -22.28 -14.47
C TRP A 51 10.04 -23.38 -14.94
N ARG A 52 9.71 -24.65 -14.69
CA ARG A 52 10.53 -25.78 -15.16
C ARG A 52 10.62 -25.83 -16.68
N ARG A 53 9.51 -25.58 -17.39
CA ARG A 53 9.53 -25.49 -18.85
C ARG A 53 10.47 -24.38 -19.32
N GLN A 54 10.34 -23.19 -18.76
CA GLN A 54 11.22 -22.05 -19.09
C GLN A 54 12.69 -22.32 -18.75
N TRP A 55 12.94 -23.02 -17.64
CA TRP A 55 14.28 -23.44 -17.25
C TRP A 55 14.89 -24.45 -18.23
N ARG A 56 14.10 -25.43 -18.70
CA ARG A 56 14.57 -26.39 -19.72
C ARG A 56 14.86 -25.72 -21.06
N GLU A 57 14.08 -24.71 -21.44
CA GLU A 57 14.22 -24.01 -22.73
C GLU A 57 15.33 -22.95 -22.72
N CYS A 58 15.52 -22.23 -21.60
CA CYS A 58 16.36 -21.03 -21.55
C CYS A 58 17.26 -20.94 -20.31
N GLY A 59 17.42 -22.05 -19.58
CA GLY A 59 18.19 -22.11 -18.34
C GLY A 59 17.63 -21.22 -17.22
N GLN A 60 18.45 -20.90 -16.23
CA GLN A 60 18.06 -20.04 -15.10
C GLN A 60 17.53 -18.66 -15.58
N GLY A 61 18.08 -18.12 -16.67
CA GLY A 61 17.67 -16.84 -17.24
C GLY A 61 16.20 -16.82 -17.69
N GLY A 62 15.67 -17.96 -18.16
CA GLY A 62 14.27 -18.09 -18.59
C GLY A 62 13.25 -17.95 -17.46
N VAL A 63 13.65 -18.28 -16.23
CA VAL A 63 12.77 -18.25 -15.04
C VAL A 63 12.78 -16.88 -14.36
N ARG A 64 13.80 -16.05 -14.64
CA ARG A 64 13.91 -14.71 -14.07
C ARG A 64 12.73 -13.83 -14.47
N SER A 65 12.32 -12.94 -13.57
CA SER A 65 11.31 -11.93 -13.84
C SER A 65 11.74 -11.06 -15.03
N LYS A 66 10.84 -10.90 -16.00
CA LYS A 66 11.01 -9.97 -17.11
C LYS A 66 10.85 -8.49 -16.72
N GLY A 67 10.62 -8.22 -15.42
CA GLY A 67 10.35 -6.89 -14.90
C GLY A 67 8.89 -6.45 -15.10
N SER A 68 8.58 -5.22 -14.69
CA SER A 68 7.28 -4.61 -14.97
C SER A 68 7.15 -4.37 -16.48
N PRO A 69 5.98 -4.60 -17.09
CA PRO A 69 5.77 -4.17 -18.46
C PRO A 69 5.93 -2.65 -18.56
N GLY A 70 6.94 -2.20 -19.31
CA GLY A 70 7.24 -0.80 -19.58
C GLY A 70 8.40 -0.19 -18.77
N ARG A 71 9.16 0.69 -19.43
CA ARG A 71 10.23 1.48 -18.79
C ARG A 71 9.60 2.49 -17.82
N PRO A 72 10.07 2.61 -16.57
CA PRO A 72 9.62 3.67 -15.67
C PRO A 72 9.94 5.03 -16.30
N ARG A 73 8.98 5.97 -16.24
CA ARG A 73 9.16 7.30 -16.86
C ARG A 73 10.10 8.21 -16.06
N LEU A 74 10.32 7.90 -14.79
CA LEU A 74 11.31 8.56 -13.94
C LEU A 74 12.39 7.55 -13.55
N SER A 75 13.64 7.99 -13.49
CA SER A 75 14.73 7.22 -12.91
C SER A 75 14.67 7.23 -11.38
N ASP A 76 15.35 6.28 -10.73
CA ASP A 76 15.41 6.21 -9.27
C ASP A 76 15.96 7.50 -8.66
N ALA A 77 16.96 8.12 -9.29
CA ALA A 77 17.51 9.42 -8.86
C ALA A 77 16.47 10.55 -8.96
N GLN A 78 15.64 10.57 -10.01
CA GLN A 78 14.54 11.54 -10.15
C GLN A 78 13.46 11.29 -9.09
N ILE A 79 13.16 10.03 -8.78
CA ILE A 79 12.23 9.68 -7.71
C ILE A 79 12.74 10.17 -6.35
N THR A 80 13.98 9.86 -5.98
CA THR A 80 14.57 10.36 -4.72
C THR A 80 14.57 11.89 -4.64
N ARG A 81 14.79 12.57 -5.78
CA ARG A 81 14.67 14.04 -5.83
C ARG A 81 13.24 14.51 -5.64
N LEU A 82 12.25 13.86 -6.26
CA LEU A 82 10.83 14.15 -6.07
C LEU A 82 10.44 14.00 -4.60
N GLU A 83 10.87 12.93 -3.94
CA GLU A 83 10.54 12.67 -2.53
C GLU A 83 11.02 13.78 -1.60
N ARG A 84 12.26 14.25 -1.78
CA ARG A 84 12.79 15.40 -1.03
C ARG A 84 11.96 16.67 -1.25
N GLU A 85 11.50 16.92 -2.47
CA GLU A 85 10.65 18.09 -2.75
C GLU A 85 9.23 17.94 -2.18
N LEU A 86 8.69 16.72 -2.12
CA LEU A 86 7.42 16.46 -1.45
C LEU A 86 7.53 16.69 0.07
N GLU A 87 8.67 16.37 0.68
CA GLU A 87 8.95 16.63 2.10
C GLU A 87 9.05 18.11 2.43
N ARG A 88 9.61 18.94 1.54
CA ARG A 88 9.60 20.42 1.68
C ARG A 88 8.19 21.00 1.67
N GLY A 89 7.24 20.26 1.10
CA GLY A 89 5.82 20.58 1.14
C GLY A 89 5.37 21.56 0.06
N PRO A 90 4.05 21.71 -0.15
CA PRO A 90 3.54 22.48 -1.28
C PRO A 90 3.80 23.99 -1.20
N LEU A 91 3.91 24.56 -0.01
CA LEU A 91 4.20 26.00 0.14
C LEU A 91 5.53 26.37 -0.52
N ALA A 92 6.55 25.51 -0.40
CA ALA A 92 7.87 25.71 -1.02
C ALA A 92 7.81 25.76 -2.56
N HIS A 93 6.70 25.30 -3.15
CA HIS A 93 6.48 25.23 -4.59
C HIS A 93 5.36 26.19 -5.06
N GLY A 94 4.98 27.15 -4.22
CA GLY A 94 4.07 28.24 -4.55
C GLY A 94 2.58 27.92 -4.44
N TRP A 95 2.20 26.85 -3.74
CA TRP A 95 0.79 26.61 -3.40
C TRP A 95 0.41 27.35 -2.12
N ALA A 96 -0.87 27.72 -1.99
CA ALA A 96 -1.36 28.53 -0.86
C ALA A 96 -1.60 27.73 0.44
N ASP A 97 -1.57 26.40 0.38
CA ASP A 97 -1.83 25.52 1.52
C ASP A 97 -0.84 24.34 1.56
N GLN A 98 -0.76 23.66 2.71
CA GLN A 98 0.19 22.56 2.95
C GLN A 98 -0.24 21.21 2.36
N ARG A 99 -1.35 21.13 1.61
CA ARG A 99 -1.92 19.86 1.14
C ARG A 99 -1.32 19.42 -0.20
N TRP A 100 -0.71 18.23 -0.23
CA TRP A 100 -0.43 17.56 -1.49
C TRP A 100 -1.71 16.92 -2.05
N THR A 101 -2.07 17.28 -3.28
CA THR A 101 -3.05 16.55 -4.08
C THR A 101 -2.33 15.86 -5.23
N LEU A 102 -2.89 14.76 -5.76
CA LEU A 102 -2.30 14.06 -6.91
C LEU A 102 -2.11 14.99 -8.13
N ALA A 103 -3.02 15.95 -8.32
CA ALA A 103 -2.89 16.97 -9.36
C ALA A 103 -1.68 17.88 -9.13
N ARG A 104 -1.44 18.34 -7.89
CA ARG A 104 -0.27 19.15 -7.54
C ARG A 104 1.03 18.37 -7.70
N VAL A 105 1.05 17.11 -7.27
CA VAL A 105 2.22 16.23 -7.46
C VAL A 105 2.49 15.99 -8.95
N LYS A 106 1.45 15.75 -9.76
CA LYS A 106 1.57 15.67 -11.23
C LYS A 106 2.19 16.95 -11.81
N THR A 107 1.71 18.13 -11.39
CA THR A 107 2.25 19.42 -11.82
C THR A 107 3.71 19.58 -11.41
N LEU A 108 4.07 19.20 -10.18
CA LEU A 108 5.44 19.23 -9.70
C LEU A 108 6.36 18.34 -10.55
N ILE A 109 5.95 17.10 -10.84
CA ILE A 109 6.71 16.17 -11.70
C ILE A 109 6.94 16.79 -13.08
N GLY A 110 5.90 17.39 -13.67
CA GLY A 110 6.01 18.07 -14.96
C GLY A 110 6.99 19.24 -14.95
N ARG A 111 6.99 20.05 -13.87
CA ARG A 111 7.92 21.19 -13.70
C ARG A 111 9.36 20.74 -13.50
N MET A 112 9.59 19.68 -12.72
CA MET A 112 10.94 19.25 -12.34
C MET A 112 11.63 18.39 -13.40
N PHE A 113 10.88 17.57 -14.13
CA PHE A 113 11.45 16.51 -14.97
C PHE A 113 10.94 16.56 -16.42
N HIS A 114 10.03 17.47 -16.76
CA HIS A 114 9.38 17.54 -18.07
C HIS A 114 8.70 16.24 -18.49
N VAL A 115 8.27 15.44 -17.50
CA VAL A 115 7.53 14.19 -17.70
C VAL A 115 6.08 14.39 -17.30
N SER A 116 5.15 14.03 -18.19
CA SER A 116 3.73 14.05 -17.89
C SER A 116 3.25 12.70 -17.34
N TYR A 117 2.40 12.75 -16.32
CA TYR A 117 1.67 11.59 -15.79
C TYR A 117 0.16 11.85 -15.84
N THR A 118 -0.62 10.77 -15.93
CA THR A 118 -2.04 10.84 -15.57
C THR A 118 -2.16 10.95 -14.04
N VAL A 119 -3.29 11.41 -13.52
CA VAL A 119 -3.53 11.48 -12.06
C VAL A 119 -3.41 10.08 -11.44
N GLU A 120 -4.01 9.09 -12.09
CA GLU A 120 -3.92 7.69 -11.68
C GLU A 120 -2.47 7.15 -11.76
N GLY A 121 -1.74 7.49 -12.83
CA GLY A 121 -0.33 7.13 -12.97
C GLY A 121 0.56 7.75 -11.88
N THR A 122 0.23 8.98 -11.46
CA THR A 122 0.89 9.68 -10.35
C THR A 122 0.64 8.94 -9.03
N TRP A 123 -0.60 8.52 -8.78
CA TRP A 123 -0.93 7.69 -7.62
C TRP A 123 -0.20 6.34 -7.65
N ARG A 124 -0.20 5.63 -8.78
CA ARG A 124 0.52 4.35 -8.93
C ARG A 124 2.03 4.52 -8.71
N LEU A 125 2.62 5.62 -9.19
CA LEU A 125 4.02 5.97 -8.95
C LEU A 125 4.28 6.14 -7.46
N LEU A 126 3.57 7.06 -6.81
CA LEU A 126 3.70 7.35 -5.38
C LEU A 126 3.56 6.07 -4.54
N LYS A 127 2.55 5.26 -4.84
CA LYS A 127 2.28 4.02 -4.13
C LYS A 127 3.39 2.98 -4.25
N ARG A 128 3.99 2.84 -5.43
CA ARG A 128 5.16 1.95 -5.62
C ARG A 128 6.35 2.36 -4.76
N HIS A 129 6.51 3.66 -4.52
CA HIS A 129 7.58 4.22 -3.67
C HIS A 129 7.14 4.42 -2.21
N GLY A 130 6.06 3.77 -1.77
CA GLY A 130 5.66 3.74 -0.36
C GLY A 130 4.91 4.98 0.14
N TRP A 131 4.48 5.87 -0.77
CA TRP A 131 3.63 7.00 -0.41
C TRP A 131 2.17 6.59 -0.32
N SER A 132 1.55 6.90 0.81
CA SER A 132 0.12 6.72 1.06
C SER A 132 -0.57 8.08 1.23
N TRP A 133 -1.87 8.11 0.99
CA TRP A 133 -2.69 9.28 1.26
C TRP A 133 -2.56 9.67 2.73
N GLN A 134 -1.98 10.84 3.00
CA GLN A 134 -1.93 11.38 4.35
C GLN A 134 -3.24 12.12 4.59
N GLN A 135 -4.13 11.54 5.39
CA GLN A 135 -5.24 12.30 5.96
C GLN A 135 -4.64 13.32 6.93
N PRO A 136 -4.85 14.63 6.73
CA PRO A 136 -4.53 15.58 7.77
C PRO A 136 -5.27 15.14 9.03
N ALA A 137 -4.55 14.91 10.12
CA ALA A 137 -5.20 14.76 11.41
C ALA A 137 -6.05 16.03 11.59
N ARG A 138 -7.36 15.88 11.76
CA ARG A 138 -8.26 17.00 12.06
C ARG A 138 -7.92 17.52 13.46
N ARG A 139 -6.83 18.27 13.57
CA ARG A 139 -6.42 18.96 14.79
C ARG A 139 -6.57 20.44 14.50
N ALA A 140 -7.44 21.10 15.26
CA ALA A 140 -7.54 22.55 15.24
C ALA A 140 -6.18 23.13 15.68
N ILE A 141 -5.75 24.23 15.03
CA ILE A 141 -4.48 24.90 15.34
C ILE A 141 -4.49 25.42 16.79
N GLU A 142 -5.66 25.81 17.30
CA GLU A 142 -5.90 26.34 18.64
C GLU A 142 -6.01 25.26 19.73
N ARG A 143 -5.78 23.99 19.39
CA ARG A 143 -5.97 22.89 20.35
C ARG A 143 -4.91 22.97 21.45
N ASP A 144 -5.39 23.18 22.67
CA ASP A 144 -4.63 23.00 23.90
C ASP A 144 -4.78 21.55 24.40
N ASP A 145 -3.70 20.77 24.30
CA ASP A 145 -3.71 19.36 24.72
C ASP A 145 -3.87 19.20 26.24
N GLU A 146 -3.42 20.17 27.06
CA GLU A 146 -3.61 20.15 28.51
C GLU A 146 -5.07 20.43 28.88
N ALA A 147 -5.70 21.41 28.22
CA ALA A 147 -7.13 21.69 28.40
C ALA A 147 -8.01 20.50 27.97
N VAL A 148 -7.62 19.79 26.90
CA VAL A 148 -8.32 18.58 26.43
C VAL A 148 -8.21 17.45 27.45
N GLU A 149 -7.02 17.21 28.02
CA GLU A 149 -6.83 16.17 29.03
C GLU A 149 -7.53 16.51 30.35
N LEU A 150 -7.50 17.78 30.77
CA LEU A 150 -8.25 18.26 31.92
C LEU A 150 -9.76 18.06 31.72
N TRP A 151 -10.29 18.44 30.55
CA TRP A 151 -11.70 18.27 30.24
C TRP A 151 -12.14 16.81 30.25
N LYS A 152 -11.31 15.89 29.71
CA LYS A 152 -11.57 14.44 29.74
C LYS A 152 -11.60 13.87 31.17
N LYS A 153 -10.73 14.36 32.05
CA LYS A 153 -10.64 13.88 33.44
C LYS A 153 -11.76 14.46 34.31
N GLU A 154 -12.02 15.76 34.20
CA GLU A 154 -12.85 16.50 35.14
C GLU A 154 -14.28 16.73 34.66
N VAL A 155 -14.46 17.04 33.38
CA VAL A 155 -15.74 17.50 32.82
C VAL A 155 -16.51 16.36 32.16
N TRP A 156 -15.81 15.51 31.41
CA TRP A 156 -16.43 14.40 30.70
C TRP A 156 -17.21 13.43 31.61
N PRO A 157 -16.71 13.02 32.79
CA PRO A 157 -17.47 12.16 33.68
C PRO A 157 -18.78 12.79 34.19
N ARG A 158 -18.83 14.13 34.27
CA ARG A 158 -19.98 14.89 34.78
C ARG A 158 -21.05 15.13 33.69
N VAL A 159 -20.61 15.32 32.45
CA VAL A 159 -21.50 15.60 31.31
C VAL A 159 -22.02 14.32 30.66
N LYS A 160 -21.30 13.19 30.81
CA LYS A 160 -21.70 11.91 30.24
C LYS A 160 -22.94 11.38 30.97
N ALA A 161 -24.10 11.44 30.31
CA ALA A 161 -25.31 10.82 30.82
C ALA A 161 -25.08 9.34 31.19
N PRO A 162 -25.64 8.85 32.31
CA PRO A 162 -25.51 7.46 32.70
C PRO A 162 -26.02 6.58 31.56
N ARG A 163 -25.14 5.70 31.07
CA ARG A 163 -25.47 4.80 29.98
C ARG A 163 -26.53 3.84 30.53
N ARG A 164 -27.74 3.87 29.96
CA ARG A 164 -28.82 2.93 30.32
C ARG A 164 -28.24 1.51 30.26
N PRO A 165 -28.32 0.69 31.33
CA PRO A 165 -27.86 -0.67 31.29
C PRO A 165 -28.50 -1.36 30.09
N ALA A 166 -27.71 -2.08 29.30
CA ALA A 166 -28.26 -2.93 28.24
C ALA A 166 -29.01 -4.08 28.92
N GLY A 167 -30.28 -3.85 29.25
CA GLY A 167 -31.19 -4.92 29.60
C GLY A 167 -31.35 -5.85 28.40
N PRO A 168 -31.53 -7.17 28.59
CA PRO A 168 -31.84 -8.08 27.49
C PRO A 168 -33.05 -7.55 26.72
N GLY A 169 -32.86 -7.19 25.45
CA GLY A 169 -33.96 -6.84 24.57
C GLY A 169 -34.83 -8.07 24.37
N SER A 170 -36.06 -8.06 24.88
CA SER A 170 -37.03 -9.13 24.64
C SER A 170 -37.39 -9.15 23.15
N SER A 171 -36.91 -10.16 22.42
CA SER A 171 -37.38 -10.46 21.06
C SER A 171 -38.54 -11.45 21.13
N ALA A 172 -39.66 -11.04 21.71
CA ALA A 172 -40.89 -11.83 21.59
C ALA A 172 -41.47 -11.62 20.18
N ARG A 173 -41.44 -12.68 19.38
CA ARG A 173 -42.07 -12.72 18.05
C ARG A 173 -43.58 -12.86 18.27
N THR A 174 -44.30 -11.75 18.31
CA THR A 174 -45.78 -11.79 18.39
C THR A 174 -46.30 -12.39 17.09
N ARG A 175 -46.76 -13.64 17.13
CA ARG A 175 -47.65 -14.18 16.11
C ARG A 175 -49.05 -13.59 16.38
N PRO A 176 -49.68 -12.89 15.43
CA PRO A 176 -51.09 -12.59 15.58
C PRO A 176 -51.87 -13.91 15.43
N VAL A 177 -52.56 -14.30 16.50
CA VAL A 177 -53.62 -15.30 16.45
C VAL A 177 -54.81 -14.69 15.73
N SER A 178 -55.16 -15.33 14.62
CA SER A 178 -56.40 -15.38 13.83
C SER A 178 -57.67 -14.64 14.28
N ARG A 179 -58.37 -14.08 13.31
CA ARG A 179 -59.80 -14.37 13.09
C ARG A 179 -60.05 -14.57 11.60
#